data_AF-A0A6C0LVG4-F1
#
_entry.id   AF-A0A6C0LVG4-F1
#
_cell.length_a   1.000
_cell.length_b   1.000
_cell.length_c   1.000
_cell.angle_alpha   90.00
_cell.angle_beta   90.00
_cell.angle_gamma   90.00
#
_symmetry.space_group_name_H-M   'P 1'
#
loop_
_entity.id
_entity.type
_entity.pdbx_description
1 polymer ?
#
loop_
_entity_poly.entity_id
_entity_poly.type
_entity_poly.pdbx_seq_one_letter_code
_entity_poly.pdbx_strand_id
1 'polypeptide(L)'
;MSVNFDLDVTNYSIDEIYTILNIEKTKDIPQIKQRVNALIDEIKNGEIDYNYVVFLKNIEQRLIDLRHEEDTKEQIKIYADKILNEKINSIEETYINKYPKGDINPIKRNIVTQVINIDSLFRTNYAATDADNFIYTLINPINKVVSMRLSSLEIPNIWYGFSKFRNNNKFCVRLFNIPQIAMSHTTSNENYSITSTMEFNCVSVEHTIVIPDGNYSSTELEDTLNNYFINIGNGLQYLKFEIDSYTGKSSFYLRRIGDTYDIKEMSKEMIAMEAHNTPELCYELDFAKEQNINNNIEENCGWTLGFRKSDYIINGSVVTPDYFAKKELSSRYGLITSEGAYGTSLNNYFFICVNDYNNNYKNSIISDKNASYLGDSILGRIAISSPSNTILNDNGSDRIFKTREYFGPVNIDKLKISLIDKYGKRLMLNKNDFSMTLEMEQVY
;
A
#
# COMPACT_ATOMS: atom_id res chain seq x y z
N MET A 1 9.24 31.66 94.43
CA MET A 1 8.11 31.16 93.64
C MET A 1 8.68 30.69 92.31
N SER A 2 8.81 29.37 92.12
CA SER A 2 9.23 28.81 90.85
C SER A 2 8.12 29.08 89.84
N VAL A 3 8.39 29.94 88.85
CA VAL A 3 7.55 30.02 87.66
C VAL A 3 7.70 28.65 87.00
N ASN A 4 6.62 27.86 87.04
CA ASN A 4 6.60 26.53 86.44
C ASN A 4 6.68 26.75 84.92
N PHE A 5 7.87 26.59 84.36
CA PHE A 5 8.12 26.82 82.94
C PHE A 5 7.49 25.65 82.16
N ASP A 6 6.61 25.95 81.21
CA ASP A 6 5.99 24.93 80.37
C ASP A 6 7.00 24.41 79.35
N LEU A 7 7.24 23.10 79.33
CA LEU A 7 8.24 22.46 78.47
C LEU A 7 7.60 21.75 77.28
N ASP A 8 6.31 21.96 77.05
CA ASP A 8 5.65 21.54 75.82
C ASP A 8 5.73 22.64 74.76
N VAL A 9 6.51 22.39 73.71
CA VAL A 9 6.68 23.34 72.60
C VAL A 9 5.35 23.69 71.94
N THR A 10 4.36 22.79 71.95
CA THR A 10 3.08 22.98 71.25
C THR A 10 2.22 24.10 71.82
N ASN A 11 2.43 24.44 73.10
CA ASN A 11 1.72 25.51 73.80
C ASN A 11 2.22 26.92 73.45
N TYR A 12 3.32 27.02 72.69
CA TYR A 12 3.90 28.29 72.26
C TYR A 12 3.56 28.62 70.80
N SER A 13 3.27 29.88 70.53
CA SER A 13 3.23 30.44 69.18
C SER A 13 4.65 30.60 68.60
N ILE A 14 4.75 30.77 67.29
CA ILE A 14 6.05 30.90 66.62
C ILE A 14 6.79 32.15 67.10
N ASP A 15 6.05 33.21 67.38
CA ASP A 15 6.60 34.49 67.86
C ASP A 15 7.15 34.36 69.28
N GLU A 16 6.46 33.61 70.13
CA GLU A 16 6.95 33.28 71.47
C GLU A 16 8.18 32.38 71.41
N ILE A 17 8.24 31.42 70.47
CA ILE A 17 9.42 30.58 70.27
C ILE A 17 10.65 31.43 69.89
N TYR A 18 10.52 32.38 68.96
CA TYR A 18 11.62 33.30 68.62
C TYR A 18 12.02 34.19 69.80
N THR A 19 11.04 34.59 70.62
CA THR A 19 11.29 35.35 71.85
C THR A 19 12.07 34.51 72.87
N ILE A 20 11.75 33.22 73.03
CA ILE A 20 12.47 32.27 73.90
C ILE A 20 13.92 32.11 73.43
N LEU A 21 14.14 31.99 72.12
CA LEU A 21 15.49 31.90 71.54
C LEU A 21 16.25 33.23 71.61
N ASN A 22 15.55 34.34 71.87
CA ASN A 22 16.07 35.71 71.85
C ASN A 22 16.78 36.03 70.51
N ILE A 23 16.12 35.70 69.40
CA ILE A 23 16.58 36.03 68.05
C ILE A 23 15.44 36.65 67.25
N GLU A 24 15.78 37.52 66.29
CA GLU A 24 14.80 37.99 65.31
C GLU A 24 14.29 36.82 64.45
N LYS A 25 13.05 36.93 63.96
CA LYS A 25 12.46 35.90 63.10
C LYS A 25 13.33 35.72 61.85
N THR A 26 13.85 34.53 61.66
CA THR A 26 14.80 34.20 60.58
C THR A 26 14.43 32.88 59.94
N LYS A 27 14.69 32.75 58.64
CA LYS A 27 14.56 31.47 57.92
C LYS A 27 15.87 30.68 57.86
N ASP A 28 16.94 31.23 58.44
CA ASP A 28 18.27 30.63 58.41
C ASP A 28 18.41 29.51 59.47
N ILE A 29 18.25 28.26 59.03
CA ILE A 29 18.37 27.07 59.90
C ILE A 29 19.71 27.06 60.65
N PRO A 30 20.90 27.23 60.00
CA PRO A 30 22.17 27.39 60.69
C PRO A 30 22.15 28.36 61.87
N GLN A 31 21.54 29.54 61.70
CA GLN A 31 21.43 30.55 62.76
C GLN A 31 20.58 30.05 63.94
N ILE A 32 19.44 29.41 63.66
CA ILE A 32 18.57 28.80 64.68
C ILE A 32 19.31 27.71 65.45
N LYS A 33 19.97 26.79 64.73
CA LYS A 33 20.75 25.69 65.32
C LYS A 33 21.89 26.21 66.19
N GLN A 34 22.61 27.21 65.70
CA GLN A 34 23.70 27.85 66.43
C GLN A 34 23.19 28.46 67.74
N ARG A 35 22.04 29.15 67.70
CA ARG A 35 21.47 29.75 68.90
C ARG A 35 20.97 28.70 69.91
N VAL A 36 20.26 27.67 69.44
CA VAL A 36 19.79 26.57 70.30
C VAL A 36 20.97 25.88 70.98
N ASN A 37 22.04 25.59 70.25
CA ASN A 37 23.23 24.98 70.82
C ASN A 37 23.93 25.92 71.82
N ALA A 38 23.99 27.23 71.57
CA ALA A 38 24.53 28.20 72.52
C ALA A 38 23.74 28.21 73.84
N LEU A 39 22.40 28.18 73.78
CA LEU A 39 21.55 28.09 74.98
C LEU A 39 21.75 26.77 75.74
N ILE A 40 21.92 25.65 75.03
CA ILE A 40 22.24 24.35 75.64
C ILE A 40 23.62 24.39 76.33
N ASP A 41 24.61 25.04 75.72
CA ASP A 41 25.95 25.15 76.30
C ASP A 41 25.99 26.09 77.52
N GLU A 42 25.16 27.15 77.55
CA GLU A 42 24.96 28.00 78.73
C GLU A 42 24.43 27.19 79.93
N ILE A 43 23.57 26.18 79.68
CA ILE A 43 22.99 25.30 80.72
C ILE A 43 24.01 24.30 81.29
N LYS A 44 25.01 23.87 80.51
CA LYS A 44 26.03 22.89 80.94
C LYS A 44 26.89 23.36 82.14
N ASN A 45 26.85 24.65 82.48
CA ASN A 45 27.56 25.22 83.63
C ASN A 45 26.72 25.30 84.93
N GLY A 46 25.50 24.75 84.94
CA GLY A 46 24.66 24.48 86.11
C GLY A 46 24.11 23.05 86.08
N GLU A 47 23.46 22.57 87.15
CA GLU A 47 22.83 21.24 87.15
C GLU A 47 21.92 21.07 85.91
N ILE A 48 22.22 20.06 85.08
CA ILE A 48 21.59 19.87 83.77
C ILE A 48 20.11 19.49 83.96
N ASP A 49 19.20 20.39 83.59
CA ASP A 49 17.78 20.04 83.42
C ASP A 49 17.57 19.41 82.04
N TYR A 50 17.61 18.07 82.00
CA TYR A 50 17.40 17.27 80.80
C TYR A 50 16.12 17.66 80.05
N ASN A 51 15.05 18.01 80.76
CA ASN A 51 13.77 18.34 80.14
C ASN A 51 13.83 19.68 79.39
N TYR A 52 14.63 20.62 79.87
CA TYR A 52 14.82 21.91 79.19
C TYR A 52 15.65 21.77 77.90
N VAL A 53 16.66 20.89 77.90
CA VAL A 53 17.42 20.58 76.68
C VAL A 53 16.52 19.95 75.62
N VAL A 54 15.65 19.02 76.02
CA VAL A 54 14.64 18.42 75.14
C VAL A 54 13.69 19.50 74.60
N PHE A 55 13.23 20.41 75.45
CA PHE A 55 12.39 21.53 75.02
C PHE A 55 13.06 22.42 73.95
N LEU A 56 14.32 22.80 74.15
CA LEU A 56 15.07 23.60 73.16
C LEU A 56 15.27 22.85 71.82
N LYS A 57 15.48 21.53 71.86
CA LYS A 57 15.56 20.71 70.64
C LYS A 57 14.21 20.55 69.95
N ASN A 58 13.11 20.49 70.70
CA ASN A 58 11.76 20.48 70.15
C ASN A 58 11.42 21.83 69.49
N ILE A 59 11.89 22.95 70.07
CA ILE A 59 11.82 24.28 69.43
C ILE A 59 12.57 24.28 68.09
N GLU A 60 13.81 23.80 68.07
CA GLU A 60 14.63 23.70 66.85
C GLU A 60 13.87 22.94 65.75
N GLN A 61 13.35 21.76 66.09
CA GLN A 61 12.63 20.92 65.15
C GLN A 61 11.36 21.59 64.63
N ARG A 62 10.57 22.22 65.51
CA ARG A 62 9.33 22.90 65.11
C ARG A 62 9.59 24.03 64.12
N LEU A 63 10.65 24.82 64.30
CA LEU A 63 11.02 25.89 63.36
C LEU A 63 11.51 25.33 62.01
N ILE A 64 12.22 24.20 62.03
CA ILE A 64 12.64 23.50 60.81
C ILE A 64 11.44 22.96 60.03
N ASP A 65 10.48 22.35 60.72
CA ASP A 65 9.27 21.78 60.11
C ASP A 65 8.41 22.86 59.46
N LEU A 66 8.26 24.02 60.12
CA LEU A 66 7.54 25.17 59.54
C LEU A 66 8.18 25.67 58.25
N ARG A 67 9.51 25.74 58.21
CA ARG A 67 10.22 26.11 56.98
C ARG A 67 9.95 25.11 55.85
N HIS A 68 10.00 23.81 56.15
CA HIS A 68 9.67 22.78 55.17
C HIS A 68 8.23 22.89 54.66
N GLU A 69 7.28 23.22 55.53
CA GLU A 69 5.89 23.46 55.14
C GLU A 69 5.74 24.68 54.22
N GLU A 70 6.43 25.79 54.53
CA GLU A 70 6.44 26.99 53.69
C GLU A 70 7.07 26.73 52.32
N ASP A 71 8.24 26.07 52.28
CA ASP A 71 8.91 25.71 51.03
C ASP A 71 8.02 24.78 50.17
N THR A 72 7.32 23.83 50.80
CA THR A 72 6.37 22.93 50.12
C THR A 72 5.18 23.71 49.54
N LYS A 73 4.62 24.66 50.29
CA LYS A 73 3.54 25.55 49.82
C LYS A 73 3.99 26.39 48.63
N GLU A 74 5.23 26.89 48.65
CA GLU A 74 5.79 27.67 47.55
C GLU A 74 6.00 26.80 46.29
N GLN A 75 6.50 25.58 46.43
CA GLN A 75 6.61 24.63 45.32
C GLN A 75 5.26 24.24 44.72
N ILE A 76 4.24 24.01 45.55
CA ILE A 76 2.87 23.75 45.08
C ILE A 76 2.33 24.94 44.29
N LYS A 77 2.60 26.18 44.74
CA LYS A 77 2.19 27.39 44.03
C LYS A 77 2.87 27.52 42.68
N ILE A 78 4.18 27.28 42.61
CA ILE A 78 4.94 27.25 41.34
C ILE A 78 4.38 26.19 40.37
N TYR A 79 4.05 25.00 40.88
CA TYR A 79 3.46 23.94 40.08
C TYR A 79 2.04 24.28 39.59
N ALA A 80 1.21 24.90 40.45
CA ALA A 80 -0.11 25.38 40.08
C ALA A 80 -0.05 26.48 39.01
N ASP A 81 0.87 27.45 39.15
CA ASP A 81 1.10 28.50 38.16
C ASP A 81 1.61 27.92 36.84
N LYS A 82 2.44 26.87 36.88
CA LYS A 82 2.88 26.15 35.68
C LYS A 82 1.71 25.43 34.98
N ILE A 83 0.83 24.76 35.72
CA ILE A 83 -0.39 24.14 35.16
C ILE A 83 -1.34 25.20 34.57
N LEU A 84 -1.49 26.34 35.24
CA LEU A 84 -2.36 27.42 34.76
C LEU A 84 -1.81 28.05 33.48
N ASN A 85 -0.49 28.24 33.39
CA ASN A 85 0.18 28.79 32.20
C ASN A 85 0.32 27.76 31.07
N GLU A 86 0.45 26.46 31.36
CA GLU A 86 0.40 25.39 30.35
C GLU A 86 -1.00 25.24 29.76
N LYS A 87 -2.08 25.43 30.55
CA LYS A 87 -3.46 25.48 30.04
C LYS A 87 -3.78 26.70 29.16
N ILE A 88 -3.00 27.78 29.23
CA ILE A 88 -3.15 28.95 28.35
C ILE A 88 -2.45 28.74 26.99
N ASN A 89 -1.53 27.77 26.89
CA ASN A 89 -0.81 27.44 25.64
C ASN A 89 -1.25 26.14 24.95
N SER A 90 -2.36 25.52 25.38
CA SER A 90 -3.01 24.43 24.66
C SER A 90 -4.43 24.83 24.30
N ILE A 91 -4.64 25.35 23.10
CA ILE A 91 -5.95 25.33 22.47
C ILE A 91 -6.25 23.85 22.19
N GLU A 92 -7.03 23.20 23.07
CA GLU A 92 -7.72 21.98 22.70
C GLU A 92 -8.87 22.37 21.76
N GLU A 93 -8.75 22.04 20.47
CA GLU A 93 -9.91 21.95 19.60
C GLU A 93 -10.82 20.83 20.12
N THR A 94 -11.81 21.20 20.93
CA THR A 94 -12.91 20.31 21.28
C THR A 94 -14.00 20.44 20.23
N TYR A 95 -13.90 19.67 19.15
CA TYR A 95 -15.06 19.45 18.29
C TYR A 95 -15.96 18.39 18.93
N ILE A 96 -17.17 18.79 19.34
CA ILE A 96 -18.46 18.21 18.93
C ILE A 96 -19.60 19.02 19.57
N ASN A 97 -20.47 19.59 18.74
CA ASN A 97 -21.92 19.47 18.98
C ASN A 97 -22.68 19.40 17.65
N LYS A 98 -23.43 18.32 17.43
CA LYS A 98 -24.32 18.09 16.27
C LYS A 98 -25.71 18.72 16.51
N TYR A 99 -25.70 19.90 17.15
CA TYR A 99 -26.74 20.88 17.55
C TYR A 99 -27.74 20.49 18.68
N PRO A 100 -27.92 21.37 19.69
CA PRO A 100 -29.17 22.13 19.75
C PRO A 100 -28.98 23.65 19.89
N LYS A 101 -29.97 24.37 19.38
CA LYS A 101 -30.02 25.82 19.15
C LYS A 101 -30.14 26.64 20.43
N GLY A 102 -29.45 27.78 20.48
CA GLY A 102 -29.80 28.95 21.28
C GLY A 102 -30.09 30.14 20.35
N ASP A 103 -31.01 31.02 20.74
CA ASP A 103 -31.68 32.00 19.87
C ASP A 103 -30.81 33.17 19.35
N ILE A 104 -29.51 33.23 19.66
CA ILE A 104 -28.64 34.33 19.21
C ILE A 104 -27.21 33.84 18.95
N ASN A 105 -26.97 33.14 17.82
CA ASN A 105 -25.69 33.21 17.10
C ASN A 105 -25.84 32.63 15.68
N PRO A 106 -25.56 33.38 14.60
CA PRO A 106 -25.44 32.80 13.26
C PRO A 106 -24.24 31.84 13.23
N ILE A 107 -24.39 30.68 12.59
CA ILE A 107 -23.30 29.71 12.41
C ILE A 107 -22.13 30.41 11.69
N LYS A 108 -20.99 30.63 12.38
CA LYS A 108 -19.73 31.01 11.73
C LYS A 108 -19.26 29.82 10.87
N ARG A 109 -19.64 29.79 9.59
CA ARG A 109 -18.99 28.90 8.61
C ARG A 109 -17.67 29.55 8.19
N ASN A 110 -16.56 29.07 8.74
CA ASN A 110 -15.22 29.51 8.36
C ASN A 110 -14.66 28.71 7.17
N ILE A 111 -15.39 27.67 6.73
CA ILE A 111 -15.01 26.80 5.61
C ILE A 111 -16.09 26.86 4.53
N VAL A 112 -15.65 27.05 3.30
CA VAL A 112 -16.48 26.93 2.09
C VAL A 112 -16.00 25.72 1.30
N THR A 113 -16.94 24.84 0.95
CA THR A 113 -16.68 23.66 0.13
C THR A 113 -17.01 23.97 -1.33
N GLN A 114 -16.11 23.65 -2.24
CA GLN A 114 -16.30 23.78 -3.68
C GLN A 114 -15.98 22.45 -4.37
N VAL A 115 -16.79 22.05 -5.34
CA VAL A 115 -16.56 20.85 -6.15
C VAL A 115 -16.08 21.26 -7.53
N ILE A 116 -14.98 20.66 -7.98
CA ILE A 116 -14.41 20.84 -9.30
C ILE A 116 -14.67 19.57 -10.10
N ASN A 117 -15.34 19.73 -11.24
CA ASN A 117 -15.43 18.67 -12.24
C ASN A 117 -14.21 18.72 -13.16
N ILE A 118 -13.53 17.59 -13.32
CA ILE A 118 -12.39 17.43 -14.20
C ILE A 118 -12.72 16.33 -15.19
N ASP A 119 -12.76 16.68 -16.46
CA ASP A 119 -12.90 15.73 -17.56
C ASP A 119 -11.64 15.78 -18.40
N SER A 120 -10.99 14.62 -18.53
CA SER A 120 -9.74 14.48 -19.29
C SER A 120 -9.90 14.80 -20.77
N LEU A 121 -11.13 14.81 -21.33
CA LEU A 121 -11.43 15.31 -22.67
C LEU A 121 -10.98 16.78 -22.85
N PHE A 122 -11.08 17.58 -21.79
CA PHE A 122 -10.71 19.01 -21.82
C PHE A 122 -9.29 19.27 -21.29
N ARG A 123 -8.44 18.24 -21.24
CA ARG A 123 -7.04 18.39 -20.81
C ARG A 123 -6.23 19.30 -21.74
N THR A 124 -5.19 19.91 -21.16
CA THR A 124 -4.25 20.74 -21.94
C THR A 124 -3.53 19.91 -22.99
N ASN A 125 -3.55 20.37 -24.25
CA ASN A 125 -2.88 19.71 -25.38
C ASN A 125 -3.35 18.25 -25.61
N TYR A 126 -4.67 18.06 -25.73
CA TYR A 126 -5.33 16.76 -25.92
C TYR A 126 -4.66 15.85 -26.95
N ALA A 127 -4.25 16.40 -28.10
CA ALA A 127 -3.66 15.61 -29.19
C ALA A 127 -2.26 15.05 -28.87
N ALA A 128 -1.49 15.72 -28.02
CA ALA A 128 -0.12 15.31 -27.67
C ALA A 128 -0.01 14.72 -26.26
N THR A 129 -1.11 14.59 -25.53
CA THR A 129 -1.14 14.06 -24.15
C THR A 129 -2.13 12.92 -24.04
N ASP A 130 -1.87 12.00 -23.12
CA ASP A 130 -2.79 10.89 -22.83
C ASP A 130 -3.59 11.19 -21.56
N ALA A 131 -4.81 10.65 -21.50
CA ALA A 131 -5.71 10.85 -20.36
C ALA A 131 -5.15 10.28 -19.05
N ASP A 132 -4.28 9.27 -19.07
CA ASP A 132 -3.70 8.69 -17.85
C ASP A 132 -2.53 9.52 -17.27
N ASN A 133 -2.07 10.58 -17.94
CA ASN A 133 -1.04 11.48 -17.42
C ASN A 133 -1.10 12.86 -18.10
N PHE A 134 -1.73 13.84 -17.45
CA PHE A 134 -1.93 15.18 -18.01
C PHE A 134 -1.93 16.29 -16.97
N ILE A 135 -1.89 17.53 -17.45
CA ILE A 135 -2.02 18.74 -16.64
C ILE A 135 -3.39 19.37 -16.90
N TYR A 136 -4.12 19.61 -15.82
CA TYR A 136 -5.36 20.36 -15.78
C TYR A 136 -5.11 21.73 -15.16
N THR A 137 -5.38 22.80 -15.92
CA THR A 137 -5.20 24.18 -15.46
C THR A 137 -6.55 24.76 -15.09
N LEU A 138 -6.69 25.28 -13.87
CA LEU A 138 -7.92 25.91 -13.42
C LEU A 138 -8.06 27.28 -14.09
N ILE A 139 -9.29 27.61 -14.50
CA ILE A 139 -9.59 28.95 -15.07
C ILE A 139 -9.36 30.03 -14.01
N ASN A 140 -9.79 29.76 -12.78
CA ASN A 140 -9.56 30.62 -11.63
C ASN A 140 -8.82 29.83 -10.55
N PRO A 141 -7.68 30.33 -10.05
CA PRO A 141 -7.01 29.77 -8.88
C PRO A 141 -7.95 29.63 -7.70
N ILE A 142 -7.78 28.53 -6.96
CA ILE A 142 -8.52 28.28 -5.73
C ILE A 142 -7.58 28.57 -4.57
N ASN A 143 -7.94 29.56 -3.75
CA ASN A 143 -7.08 30.08 -2.70
C ASN A 143 -7.47 29.54 -1.33
N LYS A 144 -6.50 29.51 -0.40
CA LYS A 144 -6.70 29.09 1.00
C LYS A 144 -7.33 27.70 1.16
N VAL A 145 -6.99 26.77 0.28
CA VAL A 145 -7.43 25.36 0.35
C VAL A 145 -6.77 24.67 1.54
N VAL A 146 -7.56 24.02 2.38
CA VAL A 146 -7.11 23.26 3.55
C VAL A 146 -7.34 21.75 3.42
N SER A 147 -8.23 21.34 2.50
CA SER A 147 -8.46 19.93 2.19
C SER A 147 -8.85 19.74 0.73
N MET A 148 -8.43 18.62 0.14
CA MET A 148 -8.82 18.14 -1.19
C MET A 148 -9.22 16.67 -1.11
N ARG A 149 -10.39 16.32 -1.62
CA ARG A 149 -10.93 14.95 -1.61
C ARG A 149 -11.38 14.53 -3.00
N LEU A 150 -11.06 13.31 -3.41
CA LEU A 150 -11.71 12.68 -4.56
C LEU A 150 -13.14 12.28 -4.17
N SER A 151 -14.13 12.96 -4.75
CA SER A 151 -15.55 12.71 -4.45
C SER A 151 -16.19 11.68 -5.38
N SER A 152 -15.84 11.70 -6.66
CA SER A 152 -16.28 10.68 -7.62
C SER A 152 -15.27 10.49 -8.75
N LEU A 153 -15.33 9.33 -9.40
CA LEU A 153 -14.56 8.96 -10.58
C LEU A 153 -15.41 8.08 -11.49
N GLU A 154 -15.44 8.40 -12.77
CA GLU A 154 -16.05 7.59 -13.84
C GLU A 154 -14.97 7.33 -14.89
N ILE A 155 -14.53 6.07 -14.99
CA ILE A 155 -13.39 5.69 -15.82
C ILE A 155 -13.65 4.38 -16.58
N PRO A 156 -13.35 4.30 -17.87
CA PRO A 156 -13.46 3.03 -18.60
C PRO A 156 -12.40 2.03 -18.14
N ASN A 157 -12.80 0.80 -17.80
CA ASN A 157 -11.91 -0.32 -17.51
C ASN A 157 -11.45 -0.99 -18.80
N ILE A 158 -10.49 -0.37 -19.48
CA ILE A 158 -10.09 -0.72 -20.86
C ILE A 158 -8.57 -0.94 -21.01
N TRP A 159 -7.81 -0.88 -19.92
CA TRP A 159 -6.42 -1.31 -19.95
C TRP A 159 -6.37 -2.83 -20.17
N TYR A 160 -5.35 -3.30 -20.90
CA TYR A 160 -5.25 -4.69 -21.30
C TYR A 160 -4.41 -5.51 -20.31
N GLY A 161 -4.89 -6.71 -19.99
CA GLY A 161 -4.17 -7.72 -19.21
C GLY A 161 -2.94 -8.25 -19.95
N PHE A 162 -3.07 -8.49 -21.25
CA PHE A 162 -1.95 -8.73 -22.16
C PHE A 162 -1.77 -7.52 -23.07
N SER A 163 -0.56 -6.96 -23.10
CA SER A 163 -0.24 -5.81 -23.93
C SER A 163 1.20 -5.81 -24.44
N LYS A 164 1.36 -5.52 -25.72
CA LYS A 164 2.65 -5.22 -26.35
C LYS A 164 3.33 -4.02 -25.71
N PHE A 165 2.58 -2.99 -25.31
CA PHE A 165 3.14 -1.80 -24.65
C PHE A 165 3.81 -2.16 -23.32
N ARG A 166 3.17 -3.04 -22.53
CA ARG A 166 3.71 -3.53 -21.25
C ARG A 166 4.77 -4.63 -21.43
N ASN A 167 4.90 -5.14 -22.66
CA ASN A 167 5.73 -6.29 -23.01
C ASN A 167 5.43 -7.50 -22.11
N ASN A 168 4.14 -7.74 -21.84
CA ASN A 168 3.68 -8.84 -20.98
C ASN A 168 2.79 -9.84 -21.73
N ASN A 169 2.91 -9.90 -23.05
CA ASN A 169 2.04 -10.66 -23.93
C ASN A 169 2.78 -11.73 -24.76
N LYS A 170 4.00 -12.09 -24.37
CA LYS A 170 4.83 -13.04 -25.13
C LYS A 170 5.56 -14.02 -24.25
N PHE A 171 5.75 -15.23 -24.75
CA PHE A 171 6.61 -16.28 -24.20
C PHE A 171 7.15 -17.14 -25.32
N CYS A 172 8.21 -17.91 -25.04
CA CYS A 172 8.79 -18.84 -25.99
C CYS A 172 8.36 -20.28 -25.68
N VAL A 173 8.16 -21.06 -26.73
CA VAL A 173 7.94 -22.51 -26.66
C VAL A 173 9.01 -23.20 -27.50
N ARG A 174 9.86 -24.02 -26.87
CA ARG A 174 10.78 -24.90 -27.61
C ARG A 174 10.20 -26.30 -27.66
N LEU A 175 10.09 -26.84 -28.86
CA LEU A 175 9.63 -28.19 -29.12
C LEU A 175 10.81 -29.03 -29.57
N PHE A 176 10.90 -30.26 -29.06
CA PHE A 176 11.96 -31.21 -29.38
C PHE A 176 11.35 -32.46 -30.00
N ASN A 177 12.15 -33.14 -30.82
CA ASN A 177 11.77 -34.40 -31.48
C ASN A 177 10.56 -34.27 -32.42
N ILE A 178 10.36 -33.11 -33.04
CA ILE A 178 9.28 -32.90 -34.01
C ILE A 178 9.60 -33.65 -35.31
N PRO A 179 8.72 -34.54 -35.81
CA PRO A 179 8.96 -35.24 -37.06
C PRO A 179 9.04 -34.25 -38.23
N GLN A 180 10.00 -34.41 -39.14
CA GLN A 180 10.16 -33.49 -40.27
C GLN A 180 8.91 -33.42 -41.18
N ILE A 181 8.11 -34.48 -41.25
CA ILE A 181 6.83 -34.50 -41.99
C ILE A 181 5.76 -33.57 -41.39
N ALA A 182 5.88 -33.21 -40.12
CA ALA A 182 4.99 -32.27 -39.44
C ALA A 182 5.37 -30.79 -39.69
N MET A 183 6.45 -30.55 -40.44
CA MET A 183 6.91 -29.22 -40.82
C MET A 183 6.20 -28.74 -42.08
N SER A 184 5.64 -27.54 -42.02
CA SER A 184 5.22 -26.82 -43.22
C SER A 184 6.44 -26.54 -44.11
N HIS A 185 6.27 -26.62 -45.43
CA HIS A 185 7.36 -26.38 -46.40
C HIS A 185 7.85 -24.92 -46.46
N THR A 186 7.29 -24.03 -45.63
CA THR A 186 7.69 -22.63 -45.53
C THR A 186 8.92 -22.47 -44.63
N THR A 187 10.00 -21.98 -45.23
CA THR A 187 11.26 -21.61 -44.57
C THR A 187 11.03 -20.54 -43.51
N SER A 188 11.65 -20.70 -42.34
CA SER A 188 11.80 -19.75 -41.21
C SER A 188 11.13 -18.38 -41.37
N ASN A 189 10.10 -18.12 -40.56
CA ASN A 189 9.53 -16.79 -40.37
C ASN A 189 10.15 -16.12 -39.13
N GLU A 190 9.97 -14.81 -38.92
CA GLU A 190 10.47 -14.09 -37.73
C GLU A 190 10.00 -14.68 -36.39
N ASN A 191 8.89 -15.43 -36.38
CA ASN A 191 8.26 -15.95 -35.17
C ASN A 191 8.70 -17.37 -34.77
N TYR A 192 9.54 -18.05 -35.57
CA TYR A 192 10.09 -19.35 -35.18
C TYR A 192 11.46 -19.65 -35.80
N SER A 193 12.26 -20.43 -35.09
CA SER A 193 13.54 -20.94 -35.59
C SER A 193 13.57 -22.47 -35.56
N ILE A 194 14.15 -23.08 -36.60
CA ILE A 194 14.27 -24.53 -36.74
C ILE A 194 15.75 -24.90 -36.62
N THR A 195 16.05 -25.84 -35.73
CA THR A 195 17.36 -26.51 -35.67
C THR A 195 17.15 -27.97 -36.00
N SER A 196 17.72 -28.44 -37.12
CA SER A 196 17.64 -29.83 -37.51
C SER A 196 18.76 -30.66 -36.89
N THR A 197 18.43 -31.87 -36.46
CA THR A 197 19.41 -32.89 -36.09
C THR A 197 19.37 -33.99 -37.16
N MET A 198 20.53 -34.57 -37.48
CA MET A 198 20.62 -35.68 -38.45
C MET A 198 20.08 -37.01 -37.89
N GLU A 199 19.79 -37.06 -36.58
CA GLU A 199 19.31 -38.22 -35.87
C GLU A 199 17.77 -38.29 -35.93
N PHE A 200 17.22 -39.43 -36.37
CA PHE A 200 15.79 -39.76 -36.37
C PHE A 200 14.85 -38.95 -37.28
N ASN A 201 15.35 -38.15 -38.23
CA ASN A 201 14.53 -37.26 -39.08
C ASN A 201 13.61 -36.34 -38.25
N CYS A 202 14.12 -35.91 -37.08
CA CYS A 202 13.44 -35.01 -36.18
C CYS A 202 14.11 -33.64 -36.17
N VAL A 203 13.37 -32.63 -35.73
CA VAL A 203 13.86 -31.27 -35.58
C VAL A 203 13.43 -30.68 -34.24
N SER A 204 14.19 -29.69 -33.79
CA SER A 204 13.79 -28.80 -32.71
C SER A 204 13.28 -27.49 -33.30
N VAL A 205 12.16 -27.01 -32.78
CA VAL A 205 11.54 -25.76 -33.24
C VAL A 205 11.29 -24.86 -32.05
N GLU A 206 11.79 -23.64 -32.09
CA GLU A 206 11.51 -22.61 -31.11
C GLU A 206 10.50 -21.62 -31.69
N HIS A 207 9.41 -21.38 -30.98
CA HIS A 207 8.35 -20.44 -31.35
C HIS A 207 8.28 -19.30 -30.34
N THR A 208 8.16 -18.07 -30.83
CA THR A 208 7.77 -16.91 -30.00
C THR A 208 6.27 -16.73 -30.08
N ILE A 209 5.57 -17.10 -29.02
CA ILE A 209 4.11 -16.98 -28.92
C ILE A 209 3.77 -15.55 -28.52
N VAL A 210 2.92 -14.88 -29.31
CA VAL A 210 2.45 -13.52 -29.03
C VAL A 210 0.93 -13.54 -28.84
N ILE A 211 0.49 -13.34 -27.60
CA ILE A 211 -0.92 -13.16 -27.24
C ILE A 211 -1.34 -11.75 -27.70
N PRO A 212 -2.42 -11.60 -28.48
CA PRO A 212 -2.86 -10.29 -28.92
C PRO A 212 -3.25 -9.37 -27.75
N ASP A 213 -3.11 -8.06 -27.94
CA ASP A 213 -3.47 -7.07 -26.93
C ASP A 213 -4.95 -7.20 -26.55
N GLY A 214 -5.25 -7.35 -25.25
CA GLY A 214 -6.63 -7.49 -24.80
C GLY A 214 -6.80 -8.04 -23.39
N ASN A 215 -8.08 -8.23 -23.05
CA ASN A 215 -8.54 -8.93 -21.86
C ASN A 215 -9.33 -10.15 -22.32
N TYR A 216 -9.06 -11.31 -21.72
CA TYR A 216 -9.65 -12.57 -22.14
C TYR A 216 -10.27 -13.27 -20.94
N SER A 217 -11.49 -13.77 -21.08
CA SER A 217 -11.99 -14.83 -20.22
C SER A 217 -11.16 -16.10 -20.39
N SER A 218 -11.31 -17.06 -19.47
CA SER A 218 -10.59 -18.33 -19.56
C SER A 218 -10.85 -19.06 -20.88
N THR A 219 -12.11 -19.10 -21.33
CA THR A 219 -12.51 -19.76 -22.59
C THR A 219 -11.96 -19.03 -23.81
N GLU A 220 -12.05 -17.69 -23.85
CA GLU A 220 -11.53 -16.92 -24.98
C GLU A 220 -10.01 -17.06 -25.12
N LEU A 221 -9.27 -17.10 -24.00
CA LEU A 221 -7.82 -17.30 -24.03
C LEU A 221 -7.46 -18.70 -24.49
N GLU A 222 -8.20 -19.72 -24.01
CA GLU A 222 -8.04 -21.11 -24.42
C GLU A 222 -8.23 -21.27 -25.93
N ASP A 223 -9.33 -20.74 -26.47
CA ASP A 223 -9.63 -20.78 -27.91
C ASP A 223 -8.56 -20.03 -28.71
N THR A 224 -8.17 -18.84 -28.26
CA THR A 224 -7.18 -18.00 -28.95
C THR A 224 -5.84 -18.71 -29.08
N LEU A 225 -5.30 -19.25 -27.97
CA LEU A 225 -4.00 -19.95 -27.98
C LEU A 225 -4.05 -21.26 -28.76
N ASN A 226 -5.10 -22.05 -28.59
CA ASN A 226 -5.23 -23.32 -29.31
C ASN A 226 -5.42 -23.11 -30.82
N ASN A 227 -6.19 -22.11 -31.24
CA ASN A 227 -6.31 -21.74 -32.65
C ASN A 227 -4.98 -21.25 -33.21
N TYR A 228 -4.23 -20.46 -32.44
CA TYR A 228 -2.87 -20.04 -32.83
C TYR A 228 -1.96 -21.25 -33.04
N PHE A 229 -1.93 -22.19 -32.09
CA PHE A 229 -1.11 -23.40 -32.18
C PHE A 229 -1.43 -24.26 -33.40
N ILE A 230 -2.72 -24.48 -33.69
CA ILE A 230 -3.17 -25.25 -34.86
C ILE A 230 -2.80 -24.53 -36.17
N ASN A 231 -3.08 -23.23 -36.28
CA ASN A 231 -2.89 -22.48 -37.51
C ASN A 231 -1.41 -22.23 -37.85
N ILE A 232 -0.54 -22.07 -36.84
CA ILE A 232 0.90 -21.96 -37.05
C ILE A 232 1.51 -23.32 -37.39
N GLY A 233 1.04 -24.38 -36.73
CA GLY A 233 1.59 -25.72 -36.90
C GLY A 233 3.06 -25.79 -36.51
N ASN A 234 3.87 -26.42 -37.35
CA ASN A 234 5.30 -26.61 -37.12
C ASN A 234 5.66 -27.17 -35.72
N GLY A 235 4.92 -28.19 -35.31
CA GLY A 235 5.02 -28.81 -34.00
C GLY A 235 4.05 -28.23 -32.96
N LEU A 236 3.65 -26.96 -33.06
CA LEU A 236 2.71 -26.35 -32.11
C LEU A 236 1.34 -26.99 -32.16
N GLN A 237 0.92 -27.54 -33.31
CA GLN A 237 -0.37 -28.23 -33.44
C GLN A 237 -0.49 -29.43 -32.49
N TYR A 238 0.62 -29.93 -31.94
CA TYR A 238 0.63 -31.00 -30.94
C TYR A 238 0.53 -30.47 -29.51
N LEU A 239 0.70 -29.18 -29.27
CA LEU A 239 0.54 -28.58 -27.95
C LEU A 239 -0.93 -28.18 -27.74
N LYS A 240 -1.42 -28.39 -26.52
CA LYS A 240 -2.72 -27.91 -26.07
C LYS A 240 -2.55 -27.07 -24.83
N PHE A 241 -3.29 -25.98 -24.78
CA PHE A 241 -3.46 -25.14 -23.61
C PHE A 241 -4.89 -25.30 -23.09
N GLU A 242 -5.07 -25.31 -21.77
CA GLU A 242 -6.38 -25.43 -21.12
C GLU A 242 -6.39 -24.65 -19.81
N ILE A 243 -7.53 -24.07 -19.45
CA ILE A 243 -7.74 -23.48 -18.12
C ILE A 243 -8.84 -24.25 -17.41
N ASP A 244 -8.49 -24.89 -16.29
CA ASP A 244 -9.43 -25.67 -15.51
C ASP A 244 -10.50 -24.76 -14.88
N SER A 245 -11.78 -25.08 -15.12
CA SER A 245 -12.91 -24.22 -14.72
C SER A 245 -13.19 -24.21 -13.22
N TYR A 246 -12.65 -25.16 -12.46
CA TYR A 246 -12.85 -25.27 -11.02
C TYR A 246 -11.74 -24.60 -10.22
N THR A 247 -10.50 -24.77 -10.66
CA THR A 247 -9.29 -24.29 -9.99
C THR A 247 -8.75 -23.00 -10.60
N GLY A 248 -9.15 -22.68 -11.83
CA GLY A 248 -8.62 -21.57 -12.62
C GLY A 248 -7.17 -21.77 -13.06
N LYS A 249 -6.58 -22.95 -12.86
CA LYS A 249 -5.18 -23.21 -13.19
C LYS A 249 -5.02 -23.47 -14.68
N SER A 250 -3.95 -22.95 -15.25
CA SER A 250 -3.59 -23.16 -16.65
C SER A 250 -2.75 -24.42 -16.79
N SER A 251 -2.95 -25.18 -17.86
CA SER A 251 -2.16 -26.37 -18.17
C SER A 251 -1.72 -26.40 -19.62
N PHE A 252 -0.51 -26.91 -19.84
CA PHE A 252 -0.04 -27.32 -21.16
C PHE A 252 0.12 -28.83 -21.19
N TYR A 253 -0.24 -29.47 -22.30
CA TYR A 253 -0.03 -30.89 -22.53
C TYR A 253 -0.06 -31.21 -24.03
N LEU A 254 0.37 -32.42 -24.38
CA LEU A 254 0.45 -32.86 -25.76
C LEU A 254 -0.86 -33.52 -26.21
N ARG A 255 -1.36 -33.12 -27.39
CA ARG A 255 -2.53 -33.69 -28.06
C ARG A 255 -2.20 -35.07 -28.61
N ARG A 256 -3.16 -36.00 -28.52
CA ARG A 256 -3.15 -37.26 -29.28
C ARG A 256 -4.35 -37.37 -30.21
N ILE A 257 -4.23 -38.26 -31.19
CA ILE A 257 -5.21 -38.54 -32.25
C ILE A 257 -6.62 -38.85 -31.67
N GLY A 258 -6.70 -39.42 -30.46
CA GLY A 258 -7.97 -39.77 -29.81
C GLY A 258 -8.64 -38.66 -28.98
N ASP A 259 -8.02 -37.49 -28.81
CA ASP A 259 -8.51 -36.49 -27.84
C ASP A 259 -9.56 -35.51 -28.38
N THR A 260 -9.77 -35.46 -29.69
CA THR A 260 -10.65 -34.49 -30.35
C THR A 260 -11.76 -35.19 -31.14
N TYR A 261 -13.00 -35.12 -30.65
CA TYR A 261 -14.19 -35.38 -31.48
C TYR A 261 -14.54 -34.20 -32.42
N ASP A 262 -13.90 -33.03 -32.23
CA ASP A 262 -14.19 -31.77 -32.91
C ASP A 262 -13.02 -31.21 -33.74
N ILE A 263 -12.40 -32.04 -34.58
CA ILE A 263 -11.64 -31.51 -35.73
C ILE A 263 -12.01 -32.35 -36.96
N LYS A 264 -12.91 -31.81 -37.80
CA LYS A 264 -13.27 -32.36 -39.12
C LYS A 264 -12.13 -32.32 -40.14
N GLU A 265 -10.94 -31.87 -39.77
CA GLU A 265 -9.74 -31.94 -40.59
C GLU A 265 -8.54 -32.33 -39.71
N MET A 266 -8.45 -33.61 -39.35
CA MET A 266 -7.13 -34.19 -39.09
C MET A 266 -6.33 -34.06 -40.38
N SER A 267 -5.32 -33.17 -40.42
CA SER A 267 -4.35 -33.23 -41.50
C SER A 267 -3.62 -34.57 -41.43
N LYS A 268 -3.23 -35.12 -42.59
CA LYS A 268 -2.47 -36.38 -42.69
C LYS A 268 -1.20 -36.38 -41.82
N GLU A 269 -0.72 -35.22 -41.38
CA GLU A 269 0.48 -35.06 -40.55
C GLU A 269 0.29 -35.44 -39.06
N MET A 270 -0.92 -35.37 -38.48
CA MET A 270 -1.12 -35.82 -37.07
C MET A 270 -1.08 -37.35 -36.94
N ILE A 271 -1.47 -38.06 -38.00
CA ILE A 271 -1.38 -39.53 -38.12
C ILE A 271 0.09 -39.99 -38.17
N ALA A 272 1.00 -39.15 -38.64
CA ALA A 272 2.40 -39.51 -38.85
C ALA A 272 3.20 -39.77 -37.56
N MET A 273 2.79 -39.23 -36.40
CA MET A 273 3.47 -39.47 -35.12
C MET A 273 3.23 -40.86 -34.53
N GLU A 274 2.10 -41.51 -34.80
CA GLU A 274 1.87 -42.89 -34.37
C GLU A 274 2.48 -43.91 -35.35
N ALA A 275 2.70 -43.52 -36.62
CA ALA A 275 3.23 -44.41 -37.66
C ALA A 275 4.77 -44.50 -37.70
N HIS A 276 5.46 -43.55 -37.09
CA HIS A 276 6.92 -43.50 -37.05
C HIS A 276 7.37 -43.59 -35.59
N ASN A 277 8.30 -44.50 -35.26
CA ASN A 277 9.02 -44.59 -33.97
C ASN A 277 9.78 -43.29 -33.66
N THR A 278 9.08 -42.17 -33.48
CA THR A 278 9.67 -40.87 -33.22
C THR A 278 10.05 -40.81 -31.75
N PRO A 279 11.25 -40.32 -31.41
CA PRO A 279 11.59 -40.05 -30.02
C PRO A 279 10.51 -39.20 -29.36
N GLU A 280 10.24 -39.44 -28.08
CA GLU A 280 9.10 -38.87 -27.37
C GLU A 280 9.17 -37.34 -27.45
N LEU A 281 8.10 -36.72 -27.98
CA LEU A 281 8.02 -35.27 -28.16
C LEU A 281 8.16 -34.60 -26.80
N CYS A 282 9.07 -33.63 -26.67
CA CYS A 282 9.27 -32.88 -25.43
C CYS A 282 9.08 -31.39 -25.70
N TYR A 283 8.80 -30.61 -24.67
CA TYR A 283 8.69 -29.16 -24.82
C TYR A 283 9.21 -28.39 -23.62
N GLU A 284 9.65 -27.17 -23.88
CA GLU A 284 10.05 -26.18 -22.89
C GLU A 284 9.17 -24.94 -23.04
N LEU A 285 8.69 -24.42 -21.92
CA LEU A 285 8.04 -23.11 -21.84
C LEU A 285 9.05 -22.14 -21.22
N ASP A 286 9.33 -21.02 -21.87
CA ASP A 286 10.25 -19.98 -21.40
C ASP A 286 9.54 -18.63 -21.37
N PHE A 287 9.23 -18.17 -20.15
CA PHE A 287 8.54 -16.91 -19.87
C PHE A 287 9.48 -15.73 -19.63
N ALA A 288 10.80 -15.97 -19.56
CA ALA A 288 11.81 -14.94 -19.27
C ALA A 288 12.51 -14.42 -20.54
N LYS A 289 12.57 -15.24 -21.60
CA LYS A 289 13.15 -14.85 -22.88
C LYS A 289 12.38 -13.70 -23.54
N GLU A 290 13.13 -12.75 -24.12
CA GLU A 290 12.63 -11.55 -24.79
C GLU A 290 11.74 -10.64 -23.91
N GLN A 291 11.84 -10.78 -22.59
CA GLN A 291 11.21 -9.86 -21.65
C GLN A 291 12.03 -8.57 -21.51
N ASN A 292 11.33 -7.48 -21.20
CA ASN A 292 11.97 -6.20 -20.90
C ASN A 292 12.79 -6.34 -19.61
N ILE A 293 14.07 -5.95 -19.63
CA ILE A 293 14.99 -6.08 -18.50
C ILE A 293 14.54 -5.34 -17.24
N ASN A 294 13.66 -4.35 -17.39
CA ASN A 294 13.10 -3.56 -16.29
C ASN A 294 11.78 -4.13 -15.72
N ASN A 295 11.22 -5.18 -16.33
CA ASN A 295 10.04 -5.84 -15.82
C ASN A 295 10.47 -6.90 -14.80
N ASN A 296 9.77 -6.96 -13.68
CA ASN A 296 9.92 -8.10 -12.79
C ASN A 296 9.26 -9.33 -13.43
N ILE A 297 9.66 -10.53 -12.98
CA ILE A 297 9.07 -11.78 -13.47
C ILE A 297 7.56 -11.84 -13.23
N GLU A 298 7.06 -11.19 -12.18
CA GLU A 298 5.64 -11.12 -11.84
C GLU A 298 4.81 -10.30 -12.83
N GLU A 299 5.46 -9.56 -13.71
CA GLU A 299 4.82 -8.73 -14.73
C GLU A 299 4.77 -9.40 -16.11
N ASN A 300 5.39 -10.58 -16.28
CA ASN A 300 5.38 -11.30 -17.56
C ASN A 300 4.06 -12.08 -17.78
N CYS A 301 3.87 -12.59 -19.00
CA CYS A 301 2.68 -13.37 -19.31
C CYS A 301 2.59 -14.69 -18.54
N GLY A 302 3.74 -15.31 -18.20
CA GLY A 302 3.78 -16.55 -17.42
C GLY A 302 3.10 -16.40 -16.06
N TRP A 303 3.33 -15.27 -15.39
CA TRP A 303 2.68 -14.97 -14.12
C TRP A 303 1.16 -14.81 -14.26
N THR A 304 0.72 -14.16 -15.35
CA THR A 304 -0.71 -14.03 -15.73
C THR A 304 -1.35 -15.37 -16.03
N LEU A 305 -0.63 -16.27 -16.69
CA LEU A 305 -1.05 -17.65 -16.93
C LEU A 305 -0.99 -18.52 -15.65
N GLY A 306 -0.40 -18.02 -14.56
CA GLY A 306 -0.37 -18.70 -13.26
C GLY A 306 0.95 -19.42 -12.95
N PHE A 307 1.91 -19.42 -13.87
CA PHE A 307 3.24 -20.02 -13.68
C PHE A 307 4.13 -19.10 -12.83
N ARG A 308 5.08 -19.67 -12.10
CA ARG A 308 5.93 -18.96 -11.13
C ARG A 308 7.43 -19.09 -11.39
N LYS A 309 7.85 -19.94 -12.33
CA LYS A 309 9.25 -20.08 -12.77
C LYS A 309 9.48 -19.37 -14.11
N SER A 310 10.74 -19.04 -14.38
CA SER A 310 11.18 -18.49 -15.67
C SER A 310 10.94 -19.48 -16.80
N ASP A 311 11.20 -20.75 -16.54
CA ASP A 311 11.17 -21.81 -17.53
C ASP A 311 10.67 -23.13 -16.93
N TYR A 312 10.10 -23.97 -17.80
CA TYR A 312 9.61 -25.30 -17.48
C TYR A 312 10.05 -26.24 -18.60
N ILE A 313 10.78 -27.30 -18.28
CA ILE A 313 11.17 -28.35 -19.22
C ILE A 313 10.31 -29.58 -18.95
N ILE A 314 9.58 -30.04 -19.97
CA ILE A 314 8.60 -31.11 -19.85
C ILE A 314 9.02 -32.28 -20.74
N ASN A 315 9.10 -33.46 -20.13
CA ASN A 315 9.22 -34.71 -20.85
C ASN A 315 7.83 -35.19 -21.29
N GLY A 316 7.59 -35.28 -22.60
CA GLY A 316 6.25 -35.62 -23.11
C GLY A 316 5.85 -37.09 -23.01
N SER A 317 6.72 -37.99 -22.54
CA SER A 317 6.30 -39.36 -22.22
C SER A 317 5.75 -39.56 -20.81
N VAL A 318 5.77 -38.53 -19.97
CA VAL A 318 5.07 -38.58 -18.69
C VAL A 318 3.57 -38.64 -18.95
N VAL A 319 2.94 -39.74 -18.54
CA VAL A 319 1.51 -39.98 -18.68
C VAL A 319 0.81 -39.68 -17.36
N THR A 320 -0.15 -38.78 -17.39
CA THR A 320 -1.00 -38.45 -16.24
C THR A 320 -2.43 -38.91 -16.51
N PRO A 321 -2.96 -39.88 -15.74
CA PRO A 321 -4.35 -40.30 -15.86
C PRO A 321 -5.30 -39.14 -15.55
N ASP A 322 -6.34 -38.98 -16.35
CA ASP A 322 -7.43 -38.04 -16.12
C ASP A 322 -8.72 -38.83 -15.82
N TYR A 323 -9.12 -38.78 -14.56
CA TYR A 323 -10.28 -39.50 -14.02
C TYR A 323 -11.56 -38.66 -14.06
N PHE A 324 -11.50 -37.39 -14.47
CA PHE A 324 -12.58 -36.43 -14.24
C PHE A 324 -13.12 -35.79 -15.52
N ALA A 325 -12.27 -35.55 -16.53
CA ALA A 325 -12.69 -34.80 -17.72
C ALA A 325 -13.62 -35.57 -18.67
N LYS A 326 -13.51 -36.91 -18.71
CA LYS A 326 -14.26 -37.78 -19.64
C LYS A 326 -14.84 -39.00 -18.90
N LYS A 327 -15.96 -39.52 -19.41
CA LYS A 327 -16.62 -40.75 -18.89
C LYS A 327 -15.75 -41.99 -19.09
N GLU A 328 -14.95 -42.00 -20.15
CA GLU A 328 -13.94 -43.02 -20.39
C GLU A 328 -12.59 -42.52 -19.85
N LEU A 329 -11.81 -43.44 -19.26
CA LEU A 329 -10.48 -43.12 -18.73
C LEU A 329 -9.62 -42.52 -19.84
N SER A 330 -9.17 -41.30 -19.65
CA SER A 330 -8.27 -40.60 -20.57
C SER A 330 -6.93 -40.33 -19.91
N SER A 331 -5.91 -39.98 -20.68
CA SER A 331 -4.57 -39.72 -20.15
C SER A 331 -3.94 -38.56 -20.90
N ARG A 332 -3.35 -37.62 -20.14
CA ARG A 332 -2.66 -36.44 -20.67
C ARG A 332 -1.15 -36.71 -20.69
N TYR A 333 -0.49 -36.33 -21.77
CA TYR A 333 0.93 -36.57 -22.00
C TYR A 333 1.73 -35.28 -21.85
N GLY A 334 2.84 -35.33 -21.12
CA GLY A 334 3.65 -34.15 -20.84
C GLY A 334 2.82 -33.05 -20.18
N LEU A 335 2.00 -33.39 -19.19
CA LEU A 335 1.18 -32.42 -18.49
C LEU A 335 2.04 -31.54 -17.59
N ILE A 336 1.91 -30.22 -17.73
CA ILE A 336 2.33 -29.24 -16.73
C ILE A 336 1.14 -28.37 -16.36
N THR A 337 0.96 -28.16 -15.06
CA THR A 337 -0.09 -27.31 -14.52
C THR A 337 0.55 -26.20 -13.71
N SER A 338 0.02 -24.98 -13.87
CA SER A 338 0.49 -23.79 -13.18
C SER A 338 0.32 -23.89 -11.66
N GLU A 339 1.22 -23.22 -10.92
CA GLU A 339 1.14 -23.19 -9.46
C GLU A 339 -0.05 -22.32 -8.99
N GLY A 340 -0.29 -21.19 -9.67
CA GLY A 340 -1.40 -20.28 -9.42
C GLY A 340 -2.49 -20.31 -10.50
N ALA A 341 -3.59 -19.60 -10.25
CA ALA A 341 -4.68 -19.46 -11.20
C ALA A 341 -4.40 -18.37 -12.25
N TYR A 342 -4.99 -18.53 -13.43
CA TYR A 342 -5.04 -17.52 -14.48
C TYR A 342 -5.62 -16.20 -13.93
N GLY A 343 -5.02 -15.08 -14.36
CA GLY A 343 -5.50 -13.73 -14.04
C GLY A 343 -5.05 -13.18 -12.69
N THR A 344 -4.31 -13.95 -11.87
CA THR A 344 -3.84 -13.49 -10.54
C THR A 344 -2.96 -12.23 -10.61
N SER A 345 -2.23 -12.03 -11.71
CA SER A 345 -1.37 -10.87 -11.94
C SER A 345 -2.14 -9.64 -12.44
N LEU A 346 -3.41 -9.75 -12.81
CA LEU A 346 -4.19 -8.62 -13.32
C LEU A 346 -4.32 -7.52 -12.26
N ASN A 347 -4.58 -6.29 -12.71
CA ASN A 347 -4.76 -5.16 -11.82
C ASN A 347 -6.13 -5.28 -11.15
N ASN A 348 -6.14 -5.40 -9.82
CA ASN A 348 -7.36 -5.37 -9.01
C ASN A 348 -7.63 -3.97 -8.43
N TYR A 349 -6.64 -3.08 -8.54
CA TYR A 349 -6.74 -1.69 -8.18
C TYR A 349 -5.70 -0.88 -8.97
N PHE A 350 -5.89 0.43 -9.02
CA PHE A 350 -4.90 1.39 -9.47
C PHE A 350 -4.87 2.58 -8.51
N PHE A 351 -3.86 3.42 -8.63
CA PHE A 351 -3.75 4.66 -7.87
C PHE A 351 -4.01 5.85 -8.77
N ILE A 352 -4.72 6.82 -8.22
CA ILE A 352 -4.82 8.16 -8.79
C ILE A 352 -3.90 9.09 -8.02
N CYS A 353 -2.95 9.67 -8.74
CA CYS A 353 -2.01 10.65 -8.23
C CYS A 353 -2.47 12.03 -8.68
N VAL A 354 -2.59 12.96 -7.73
CA VAL A 354 -2.92 14.36 -8.01
C VAL A 354 -1.81 15.19 -7.41
N ASN A 355 -0.97 15.78 -8.24
CA ASN A 355 0.08 16.69 -7.80
C ASN A 355 -0.40 18.13 -8.03
N ASP A 356 -0.58 18.86 -6.93
CA ASP A 356 -1.01 20.26 -6.89
C ASP A 356 0.17 21.26 -6.81
N TYR A 357 1.41 20.75 -6.91
CA TYR A 357 2.67 21.49 -6.81
C TYR A 357 2.93 22.16 -5.45
N ASN A 358 2.12 21.88 -4.45
CA ASN A 358 2.37 22.23 -3.06
C ASN A 358 2.98 21.03 -2.34
N ASN A 359 3.99 21.25 -1.48
CA ASN A 359 4.58 20.18 -0.66
C ASN A 359 4.14 20.27 0.81
N ASN A 360 3.03 20.94 1.07
CA ASN A 360 2.56 21.26 2.42
C ASN A 360 1.50 20.26 2.93
N TYR A 361 1.75 18.97 2.73
CA TYR A 361 0.85 17.91 3.16
C TYR A 361 1.62 16.61 3.46
N LYS A 362 0.97 15.66 4.12
CA LYS A 362 1.47 14.28 4.24
C LYS A 362 0.63 13.37 3.34
N ASN A 363 1.28 12.44 2.63
CA ASN A 363 0.54 11.42 1.87
C ASN A 363 -0.32 10.58 2.83
N SER A 364 -1.62 10.51 2.56
CA SER A 364 -2.58 9.68 3.31
C SER A 364 -2.47 8.20 2.94
N ILE A 365 -2.01 7.92 1.72
CA ILE A 365 -1.77 6.56 1.22
C ILE A 365 -0.27 6.37 1.02
N ILE A 366 0.26 5.34 1.67
CA ILE A 366 1.64 4.87 1.50
C ILE A 366 1.55 3.51 0.81
N SER A 367 2.21 3.39 -0.34
CA SER A 367 2.32 2.13 -1.06
C SER A 367 3.80 1.78 -1.17
N ASP A 368 4.19 0.66 -0.57
CA ASP A 368 5.58 0.21 -0.56
C ASP A 368 5.84 -0.79 -1.70
N LYS A 369 6.99 -0.67 -2.35
CA LYS A 369 7.48 -1.63 -3.36
C LYS A 369 8.86 -2.14 -2.94
N ASN A 370 8.89 -3.17 -2.09
CA ASN A 370 10.05 -3.94 -1.57
C ASN A 370 11.21 -3.12 -0.91
N ALA A 371 11.54 -1.92 -1.39
CA ALA A 371 12.55 -1.00 -0.87
C ALA A 371 12.31 0.48 -1.25
N SER A 372 11.22 0.83 -1.95
CA SER A 372 10.91 2.22 -2.33
C SER A 372 9.42 2.53 -2.20
N TYR A 373 9.07 3.80 -1.98
CA TYR A 373 7.69 4.27 -2.10
C TYR A 373 7.23 4.23 -3.57
N LEU A 374 5.98 3.83 -3.77
CA LEU A 374 5.31 3.78 -5.05
C LEU A 374 4.57 5.10 -5.29
N GLY A 375 4.92 5.81 -6.36
CA GLY A 375 4.21 7.01 -6.82
C GLY A 375 4.39 8.25 -5.94
N ASP A 376 4.37 9.42 -6.58
CA ASP A 376 4.34 10.72 -5.90
C ASP A 376 2.89 11.23 -5.82
N SER A 377 2.53 11.85 -4.69
CA SER A 377 1.24 12.54 -4.54
C SER A 377 0.00 11.66 -4.76
N ILE A 378 0.02 10.40 -4.29
CA ILE A 378 -1.16 9.52 -4.32
C ILE A 378 -2.30 10.17 -3.54
N LEU A 379 -3.43 10.39 -4.21
CA LEU A 379 -4.66 10.90 -3.61
C LEU A 379 -5.62 9.77 -3.24
N GLY A 380 -5.65 8.71 -4.05
CA GLY A 380 -6.61 7.62 -3.88
C GLY A 380 -6.14 6.29 -4.45
N ARG A 381 -6.56 5.20 -3.79
CA ARG A 381 -6.52 3.83 -4.33
C ARG A 381 -7.93 3.48 -4.80
N ILE A 382 -8.08 3.15 -6.08
CA ILE A 382 -9.36 2.82 -6.70
C ILE A 382 -9.42 1.31 -6.93
N ALA A 383 -10.39 0.65 -6.32
CA ALA A 383 -10.64 -0.77 -6.57
C ALA A 383 -11.32 -0.96 -7.93
N ILE A 384 -10.86 -1.94 -8.70
CA ILE A 384 -11.46 -2.29 -9.99
C ILE A 384 -12.58 -3.28 -9.70
N SER A 385 -13.81 -2.80 -9.66
CA SER A 385 -15.02 -3.58 -9.36
C SER A 385 -15.85 -3.91 -10.59
N SER A 386 -15.51 -3.36 -11.76
CA SER A 386 -16.23 -3.57 -13.01
C SER A 386 -15.47 -4.53 -13.94
N PRO A 387 -16.15 -5.32 -14.78
CA PRO A 387 -15.50 -6.12 -15.81
C PRO A 387 -14.74 -5.27 -16.82
N SER A 388 -13.82 -5.89 -17.56
CA SER A 388 -13.14 -5.24 -18.68
C SER A 388 -14.13 -4.75 -19.74
N ASN A 389 -13.78 -3.67 -20.43
CA ASN A 389 -14.58 -2.97 -21.44
C ASN A 389 -15.90 -2.37 -20.91
N THR A 390 -15.98 -2.07 -19.62
CA THR A 390 -17.12 -1.41 -18.99
C THR A 390 -16.69 -0.15 -18.24
N ILE A 391 -17.64 0.68 -17.81
CA ILE A 391 -17.36 1.85 -16.99
C ILE A 391 -17.25 1.45 -15.52
N LEU A 392 -16.15 1.83 -14.89
CA LEU A 392 -15.93 1.77 -13.45
C LEU A 392 -16.37 3.10 -12.83
N ASN A 393 -17.29 3.02 -11.87
CA ASN A 393 -17.72 4.16 -11.07
C ASN A 393 -17.22 4.00 -9.64
N ASP A 394 -16.51 5.01 -9.14
CA ASP A 394 -16.15 5.14 -7.73
C ASP A 394 -16.85 6.37 -7.17
N ASN A 395 -17.67 6.17 -6.15
CA ASN A 395 -18.44 7.22 -5.48
C ASN A 395 -18.02 7.39 -4.00
N GLY A 396 -16.83 6.90 -3.63
CA GLY A 396 -16.33 6.95 -2.25
C GLY A 396 -17.04 6.02 -1.25
N SER A 397 -17.84 5.06 -1.69
CA SER A 397 -18.54 4.12 -0.79
C SER A 397 -17.61 3.15 -0.04
N ASP A 398 -16.39 2.98 -0.54
CA ASP A 398 -15.39 2.04 0.02
C ASP A 398 -14.77 2.50 1.35
N ARG A 399 -15.14 3.70 1.84
CA ARG A 399 -14.67 4.30 3.11
C ARG A 399 -13.15 4.42 3.22
N ILE A 400 -12.43 4.26 2.10
CA ILE A 400 -11.01 4.58 2.02
C ILE A 400 -10.96 6.09 1.82
N PHE A 401 -10.41 6.82 2.79
CA PHE A 401 -10.28 8.27 2.71
C PHE A 401 -9.35 8.65 1.55
N LYS A 402 -9.92 9.09 0.44
CA LYS A 402 -9.21 9.62 -0.75
C LYS A 402 -9.01 11.12 -0.59
N THR A 403 -8.50 11.52 0.57
CA THR A 403 -8.40 12.91 1.02
C THR A 403 -6.94 13.28 1.30
N ARG A 404 -6.59 14.50 0.92
CA ARG A 404 -5.35 15.20 1.26
C ARG A 404 -5.71 16.38 2.16
N GLU A 405 -5.14 16.37 3.35
CA GLU A 405 -5.20 17.49 4.29
C GLU A 405 -3.88 18.25 4.24
N TYR A 406 -3.95 19.58 4.12
CA TYR A 406 -2.76 20.43 4.11
C TYR A 406 -2.46 20.91 5.54
N PHE A 407 -1.17 21.07 5.87
CA PHE A 407 -0.77 21.58 7.19
C PHE A 407 -1.13 23.07 7.39
N GLY A 408 -1.44 23.76 6.30
CA GLY A 408 -1.95 25.13 6.30
C GLY A 408 -2.55 25.47 4.94
N PRO A 409 -3.28 26.60 4.83
CA PRO A 409 -3.97 26.97 3.61
C PRO A 409 -3.01 27.13 2.41
N VAL A 410 -3.30 26.48 1.30
CA VAL A 410 -2.52 26.56 0.04
C VAL A 410 -3.34 27.15 -1.11
N ASN A 411 -2.65 27.62 -2.14
CA ASN A 411 -3.28 28.06 -3.38
C ASN A 411 -3.04 27.00 -4.47
N ILE A 412 -4.06 26.74 -5.28
CA ILE A 412 -4.02 25.72 -6.34
C ILE A 412 -4.42 26.37 -7.67
N ASP A 413 -3.46 26.40 -8.61
CA ASP A 413 -3.65 26.95 -9.95
C ASP A 413 -3.80 25.84 -11.01
N LYS A 414 -3.11 24.72 -10.80
CA LYS A 414 -3.03 23.60 -11.74
C LYS A 414 -2.82 22.29 -10.99
N LEU A 415 -3.24 21.21 -11.63
CA LEU A 415 -3.11 19.85 -11.13
C LEU A 415 -2.45 18.99 -12.20
N LYS A 416 -1.44 18.20 -11.82
CA LYS A 416 -1.00 17.07 -12.64
C LYS A 416 -1.71 15.81 -12.16
N ILE A 417 -2.45 15.18 -13.05
CA ILE A 417 -3.22 13.98 -12.79
C ILE A 417 -2.50 12.81 -13.47
N SER A 418 -2.25 11.74 -12.71
CA SER A 418 -1.62 10.53 -13.24
C SER A 418 -2.29 9.28 -12.69
N LEU A 419 -2.52 8.29 -13.54
CA LEU A 419 -3.07 6.98 -13.18
C LEU A 419 -1.97 5.93 -13.29
N ILE A 420 -1.69 5.25 -12.17
CA ILE A 420 -0.64 4.24 -12.10
C ILE A 420 -1.18 2.92 -11.55
N ASP A 421 -0.65 1.81 -12.04
CA ASP A 421 -0.99 0.47 -11.55
C ASP A 421 -0.26 0.13 -10.24
N LYS A 422 -0.48 -1.10 -9.75
CA LYS A 422 0.14 -1.62 -8.51
C LYS A 422 1.68 -1.70 -8.57
N TYR A 423 2.28 -1.62 -9.77
CA TYR A 423 3.73 -1.61 -9.97
C TYR A 423 4.30 -0.21 -10.18
N GLY A 424 3.44 0.82 -10.16
CA GLY A 424 3.81 2.22 -10.34
C GLY A 424 3.95 2.62 -11.81
N LYS A 425 3.52 1.75 -12.74
CA LYS A 425 3.56 2.01 -14.18
C LYS A 425 2.25 2.66 -14.62
N ARG A 426 2.32 3.46 -15.69
CA ARG A 426 1.15 4.11 -16.29
C ARG A 426 0.05 3.09 -16.62
N LEU A 427 -1.20 3.41 -16.26
CA LEU A 427 -2.32 2.49 -16.43
C LEU A 427 -2.63 2.23 -17.91
N MET A 428 -2.47 3.24 -18.77
CA MET A 428 -2.78 3.25 -20.21
C MET A 428 -4.27 3.09 -20.54
N LEU A 429 -4.93 4.19 -20.90
CA LEU A 429 -6.35 4.23 -21.23
C LEU A 429 -6.65 4.10 -22.74
N ASN A 430 -5.73 3.57 -23.55
CA ASN A 430 -5.98 3.28 -24.97
C ASN A 430 -6.75 4.38 -25.73
N LYS A 431 -6.37 5.65 -25.55
CA LYS A 431 -7.01 6.85 -26.16
C LYS A 431 -8.47 7.12 -25.75
N ASN A 432 -8.92 6.59 -24.62
CA ASN A 432 -10.19 6.97 -24.03
C ASN A 432 -9.99 7.97 -22.89
N ASP A 433 -11.07 8.66 -22.59
CA ASP A 433 -11.15 9.70 -21.58
C ASP A 433 -11.93 9.21 -20.34
N PHE A 434 -11.70 9.87 -19.22
CA PHE A 434 -12.41 9.69 -17.95
C PHE A 434 -12.74 11.03 -17.31
N SER A 435 -13.68 11.01 -16.35
CA SER A 435 -14.07 12.18 -15.56
C SER A 435 -13.95 11.90 -14.06
N MET A 436 -13.70 12.94 -13.28
CA MET A 436 -13.61 12.88 -11.83
C MET A 436 -14.06 14.19 -11.19
N THR A 437 -14.47 14.12 -9.94
CA THR A 437 -14.76 15.32 -9.14
C THR A 437 -13.82 15.42 -7.94
N LEU A 438 -13.27 16.63 -7.72
CA LEU A 438 -12.49 16.97 -6.55
C LEU A 438 -13.28 17.95 -5.69
N GLU A 439 -13.52 17.58 -4.44
CA GLU A 439 -14.08 18.44 -3.42
C GLU A 439 -12.94 19.15 -2.68
N MET A 440 -12.99 20.48 -2.59
CA MET A 440 -12.01 21.31 -1.91
C MET A 440 -12.66 22.12 -0.80
N GLU A 441 -12.05 22.12 0.37
CA GLU A 441 -12.43 22.97 1.49
C GLU A 441 -11.48 24.17 1.58
N GLN A 442 -12.05 25.38 1.65
CA GLN A 442 -11.32 26.64 1.68
C GLN A 442 -11.66 27.43 2.94
N VAL A 443 -10.66 28.08 3.53
CA VAL A 443 -10.89 29.03 4.63
C VAL A 443 -11.32 30.38 4.06
N TYR A 444 -12.43 30.93 4.54
CA TYR A 444 -12.93 32.24 4.13
C TYR A 444 -12.36 33.36 5.01
#